data_AF-A0A966SE57-F1
#
_entry.id   AF-A0A966SE57-F1
#
_cell.length_a   1.000
_cell.length_b   1.000
_cell.length_c   1.000
_cell.angle_alpha   90.00
_cell.angle_beta   90.00
_cell.angle_gamma   90.00
#
_symmetry.space_group_name_H-M   'P 1'
#
loop_
_entity.id
_entity.type
_entity.pdbx_description
1 polymer ?
#
loop_
_entity_poly.entity_id
_entity_poly.type
_entity_poly.pdbx_seq_one_letter_code
_entity_poly.pdbx_strand_id
1 'polypeptide(L)' 'VDFPAMHGGREVFLCWEMGEDDIKHWHDIDSGYAGREEL' A
#
# COMPACT_ATOMS: atom_id res chain seq x y z
N VAL A 1 1.59 -8.72 -1.26
CA VAL A 1 2.72 -8.32 -2.12
C VAL A 1 2.74 -6.82 -2.10
N ASP A 2 3.91 -6.26 -1.79
CA ASP A 2 4.05 -4.84 -1.55
C ASP A 2 4.89 -4.21 -2.66
N PHE A 3 4.38 -3.13 -3.25
CA PHE A 3 5.05 -2.42 -4.34
C PHE A 3 5.32 -0.98 -3.93
N PRO A 4 6.56 -0.47 -4.07
CA PRO A 4 6.84 0.94 -3.81
C PRO A 4 6.12 1.81 -4.84
N ALA A 5 5.43 2.85 -4.37
CA ALA A 5 4.70 3.80 -5.18
C ALA A 5 4.73 5.21 -4.55
N MET A 6 4.35 6.22 -5.33
CA MET A 6 4.16 7.58 -4.84
C MET A 6 2.68 7.87 -4.67
N HIS A 7 2.25 8.20 -3.45
CA HIS A 7 0.87 8.59 -3.14
C HIS A 7 0.89 9.93 -2.39
N GLY A 8 0.16 10.94 -2.85
CA GLY A 8 0.11 12.25 -2.19
C GLY A 8 1.47 12.97 -2.06
N GLY A 9 2.45 12.65 -2.91
CA GLY A 9 3.80 13.24 -2.86
C GLY A 9 4.77 12.58 -1.87
N ARG A 10 4.39 11.46 -1.25
CA ARG A 10 5.23 10.62 -0.40
C ARG A 10 5.37 9.22 -0.98
N GLU A 11 6.48 8.56 -0.65
CA GLU A 11 6.71 7.16 -1.01
C GLU A 11 5.93 6.27 -0.03
N VAL A 12 5.20 5.29 -0.57
CA VAL A 12 4.34 4.36 0.15
C VAL A 12 4.47 2.96 -0.44
N PHE A 13 3.99 1.95 0.28
CA PHE A 13 3.86 0.60 -0.25
C PHE A 13 2.40 0.28 -0.57
N LEU A 14 2.15 -0.10 -1.82
CA LEU A 14 0.87 -0.62 -2.27
C LEU A 14 0.75 -2.10 -1.89
N CYS A 15 -0.27 -2.45 -1.12
CA CYS A 15 -0.57 -3.82 -0.73
C CYS A 15 -1.55 -4.48 -1.71
N TRP A 16 -1.15 -5.64 -2.22
CA TRP A 16 -2.01 -6.53 -2.98
C TRP A 16 -2.01 -7.93 -2.37
N GLU A 17 -3.19 -8.54 -2.21
CA GLU A 17 -3.34 -9.91 -1.74
C GLU A 17 -3.83 -10.86 -2.85
N MET A 18 -3.41 -12.12 -2.79
CA MET A 18 -3.79 -13.13 -3.78
C MET A 18 -5.30 -13.41 -3.68
N GLY A 19 -6.05 -12.94 -4.67
CA GLY A 19 -7.51 -12.97 -4.69
C GLY A 19 -8.16 -11.59 -4.84
N GLU A 20 -7.38 -10.51 -4.74
CA GLU A 20 -7.84 -9.18 -5.14
C GLU A 20 -7.62 -8.97 -6.65
N ASP A 21 -8.63 -8.49 -7.37
CA ASP A 21 -8.52 -8.13 -8.79
C ASP A 21 -7.60 -6.91 -9.02
N ASP A 22 -7.51 -6.02 -8.03
CA ASP A 22 -6.76 -4.76 -8.09
C ASP A 22 -6.09 -4.44 -6.75
N ILE A 23 -5.11 -3.55 -6.78
CA ILE A 23 -4.51 -2.96 -5.56
C ILE A 23 -5.56 -2.05 -4.91
N LYS A 24 -5.99 -2.39 -3.70
CA LYS A 24 -7.02 -1.63 -2.96
C LYS A 24 -6.48 -0.92 -1.74
N HIS A 25 -5.24 -1.21 -1.36
CA HIS A 25 -4.70 -0.75 -0.10
C HIS A 25 -3.27 -0.29 -0.26
N TRP A 26 -2.86 0.59 0.63
CA TRP A 26 -1.49 1.05 0.75
C TRP A 26 -1.14 1.23 2.22
N HIS A 27 0.14 1.31 2.54
CA HIS A 27 0.60 1.72 3.86
C HIS A 27 1.86 2.54 3.74
N ASP A 28 2.12 3.33 4.78
CA ASP A 28 3.35 4.09 4.86
C ASP A 28 4.58 3.19 5.07
N ILE A 29 5.73 3.70 4.65
CA ILE A 29 7.03 3.04 4.85
C ILE A 29 7.37 2.97 6.36
N ASP A 30 7.10 4.02 7.13
CA ASP A 30 7.40 4.08 8.57
C ASP A 30 6.34 3.36 9.41
N SER A 31 5.06 3.39 9.02
CA SER A 31 3.97 2.74 9.76
C SER A 31 3.90 1.22 9.55
N GLY A 32 4.49 0.71 8.47
CA GLY A 32 4.40 -0.71 8.08
C GLY A 32 2.95 -1.17 7.87
N TYR A 33 2.75 -2.50 7.82
CA TYR A 33 1.45 -3.12 7.55
C TYR A 33 0.33 -2.72 8.54
N ALA A 34 0.68 -2.29 9.76
CA ALA A 34 -0.30 -1.86 10.77
C ALA A 34 -0.98 -0.53 10.42
N GLY A 35 -0.37 0.28 9.55
CA GLY A 35 -0.92 1.54 9.04
C GLY A 35 -1.57 1.41 7.67
N ARG A 36 -2.16 0.25 7.35
CA ARG A 36 -2.81 -0.01 6.07
C ARG A 36 -4.06 0.86 5.92
N GLU A 37 -4.09 1.67 4.87
CA GLU A 37 -5.22 2.50 4.46
C GLU A 37 -5.75 2.02 3.10
N GLU A 38 -7.03 2.28 2.85
CA GLU A 38 -7.65 2.06 1.53
C GLU A 38 -7.19 3.16 0.57
N LEU A 39 -6.95 2.78 -0.69
CA LEU A 39 -6.53 3.68 -1.76
C LEU A 39 -7.62 4.69 -2.17
#